data_AF-A0A1F8P726-F1
#
_entry.id   AF-A0A1F8P726-F1
#
_cell.length_a   1.000
_cell.length_b   1.000
_cell.length_c   1.000
_cell.angle_alpha   90.00
_cell.angle_beta   90.00
_cell.angle_gamma   90.00
#
_symmetry.space_group_name_H-M   'P 1'
#
loop_
_entity.id
_entity.type
_entity.pdbx_description
1 polymer ?
#
loop_
_entity_poly.entity_id
_entity_poly.type
_entity_poly.pdbx_seq_one_letter_code
_entity_poly.pdbx_strand_id
1 'polypeptide(L)'
;MGGAQPPLVSMMVVLAFGWIFSLFWFAFGGSVSDFAHLKGDGLWAILFLGIACSGLAYIFWYQALSVIDATQAGVFLYFEPIVTVLLAWPILGEKMSLGGIIGGMGILLRVWAVNRGWN
;
A
#
# COMPACT_ATOMS: atom_id res chain seq x y z
N MET A 1 6.25 4.88 -30.19
CA MET A 1 7.27 5.53 -29.34
C MET A 1 6.54 6.28 -28.24
N GLY A 2 6.12 5.58 -27.18
CA GLY A 2 5.41 6.19 -26.05
C GLY A 2 6.44 6.90 -25.19
N GLY A 3 6.45 8.23 -25.20
CA GLY A 3 7.28 9.00 -24.29
C GLY A 3 6.97 8.55 -22.86
N ALA A 4 8.00 8.12 -22.12
CA ALA A 4 7.83 7.73 -20.73
C ALA A 4 7.16 8.89 -20.01
N GLN A 5 5.91 8.68 -19.57
CA GLN A 5 5.16 9.71 -18.87
C GLN A 5 5.95 10.11 -17.62
N PRO A 6 6.00 11.41 -17.27
CA PRO A 6 6.64 11.82 -16.04
C PRO A 6 6.02 11.03 -14.86
N PRO A 7 6.84 10.48 -13.94
CA PRO A 7 6.35 9.73 -12.77
C PRO A 7 5.21 10.41 -12.03
N LEU A 8 5.28 11.75 -11.95
CA LEU A 8 4.26 12.60 -11.36
C LEU A 8 2.88 12.43 -12.02
N VAL A 9 2.81 12.32 -13.35
CA VAL A 9 1.54 12.19 -14.07
C VAL A 9 0.90 10.84 -13.77
N SER A 10 1.68 9.76 -13.73
CA SER A 10 1.18 8.43 -13.39
C SER A 10 0.66 8.37 -11.95
N MET A 11 1.35 9.02 -11.00
CA MET A 11 0.86 9.17 -9.62
C MET A 11 -0.47 9.92 -9.56
N MET A 12 -0.58 11.06 -10.25
CA MET A 12 -1.79 11.88 -10.26
C MET A 12 -2.99 11.08 -10.78
N VAL A 13 -2.80 10.29 -11.84
CA VAL A 13 -3.87 9.44 -12.40
C VAL A 13 -4.31 8.37 -11.40
N VAL A 14 -3.37 7.67 -10.75
CA VAL A 14 -3.69 6.62 -9.77
C VAL A 14 -4.43 7.21 -8.56
N LEU A 15 -3.95 8.34 -8.02
CA LEU A 15 -4.60 9.02 -6.89
C LEU A 15 -5.98 9.57 -7.27
N ALA A 16 -6.14 10.12 -8.48
CA ALA A 16 -7.43 10.58 -8.98
C ALA A 16 -8.44 9.43 -9.10
N PHE A 17 -8.02 8.28 -9.62
CA PHE A 17 -8.85 7.08 -9.66
C PHE A 17 -9.26 6.62 -8.26
N GLY A 18 -8.33 6.56 -7.32
CA GLY A 18 -8.63 6.20 -5.92
C GLY A 18 -9.60 7.18 -5.25
N TRP A 19 -9.46 8.47 -5.54
CA TRP A 19 -10.36 9.50 -5.03
C TRP A 19 -11.77 9.39 -5.63
N ILE A 20 -11.90 9.20 -6.95
CA ILE A 20 -13.19 8.98 -7.62
C ILE A 20 -13.88 7.72 -7.06
N PHE A 21 -13.13 6.63 -6.90
CA PHE A 21 -13.67 5.41 -6.32
C PHE A 21 -14.16 5.61 -4.88
N SER A 22 -13.41 6.38 -4.08
CA SER A 22 -13.83 6.73 -2.72
C SER A 22 -15.09 7.60 -2.69
N LEU A 23 -15.23 8.55 -3.62
CA LEU A 23 -16.43 9.37 -3.76
C LEU A 23 -17.65 8.56 -4.22
N PHE A 24 -17.42 7.63 -5.15
CA PHE A 24 -18.45 6.69 -5.59
C PHE A 24 -18.94 5.87 -4.40
N TRP A 25 -18.04 5.31 -3.58
CA TRP A 25 -18.42 4.56 -2.39
C TRP A 25 -19.16 5.44 -1.36
N PHE A 26 -18.70 6.68 -1.15
CA PHE A 26 -19.33 7.63 -0.24
C PHE A 26 -20.78 7.96 -0.66
N ALA A 27 -21.07 7.99 -1.97
CA ALA A 27 -22.43 8.23 -2.47
C ALA A 27 -23.45 7.13 -2.12
N PHE A 28 -23.01 5.90 -1.79
CA PHE A 28 -23.89 4.77 -1.47
C PHE A 28 -24.20 4.61 0.03
N GLY A 29 -23.74 5.53 0.89
CA GLY A 29 -24.08 5.46 2.32
C GLY A 29 -23.21 6.30 3.27
N GLY A 30 -22.34 7.17 2.76
CA GLY A 30 -21.52 8.05 3.59
C GLY A 30 -22.31 9.25 4.12
N SER A 31 -22.11 9.60 5.39
CA SER A 31 -22.65 10.82 5.98
C SER A 31 -21.55 11.83 6.22
N VAL A 32 -21.84 13.12 5.99
CA VAL A 32 -20.89 14.21 6.30
C VAL A 32 -20.62 14.31 7.80
N SER A 33 -21.55 13.82 8.64
CA SER A 33 -21.36 13.73 10.09
C SER A 33 -20.25 12.76 10.50
N ASP A 34 -19.87 11.80 9.65
CA ASP A 34 -18.81 10.83 9.94
C ASP A 34 -17.44 11.52 10.04
N PHE A 35 -17.26 12.62 9.30
CA PHE A 35 -16.06 13.45 9.39
C PHE A 35 -15.97 14.23 10.71
N ALA A 36 -17.10 14.52 11.37
CA ALA A 36 -17.10 15.18 12.67
C ALA A 36 -16.58 14.27 13.80
N HIS A 37 -16.46 12.96 13.54
CA HIS A 37 -15.88 11.99 14.47
C HIS A 37 -14.39 11.73 14.23
N LEU A 38 -13.80 12.30 13.17
CA LEU A 38 -12.36 12.27 12.93
C LEU A 38 -11.64 13.15 13.97
N LYS A 39 -11.42 12.61 15.16
CA LYS A 39 -10.48 13.16 16.14
C LYS A 39 -9.03 12.95 15.68
N GLY A 40 -8.10 13.66 16.33
CA GLY A 40 -6.69 13.84 15.92
C GLY A 40 -5.95 12.59 15.42
N ASP A 41 -6.21 11.41 15.98
CA ASP A 41 -5.57 10.15 15.54
C ASP A 41 -5.95 9.78 14.11
N GLY A 42 -7.21 10.00 13.72
CA GLY A 42 -7.68 9.76 12.36
C GLY A 42 -7.02 10.70 11.35
N LEU A 43 -6.78 11.96 11.73
CA LEU A 43 -6.07 12.91 10.88
C LEU A 43 -4.60 12.50 10.69
N TRP A 44 -3.93 12.06 11.75
CA TRP A 44 -2.56 11.53 11.65
C TRP A 44 -2.48 10.29 10.76
N ALA A 45 -3.44 9.38 10.88
CA ALA A 45 -3.52 8.20 10.01
C ALA A 45 -3.70 8.59 8.54
N ILE A 46 -4.58 9.54 8.23
CA ILE A 46 -4.80 10.04 6.87
C ILE A 46 -3.52 10.68 6.31
N LEU A 47 -2.85 11.52 7.10
CA LEU A 47 -1.60 12.16 6.68
C LEU A 47 -0.49 11.14 6.44
N PHE A 48 -0.35 10.15 7.32
CA PHE A 48 0.61 9.07 7.16
C PHE A 48 0.34 8.26 5.88
N LEU A 49 -0.90 7.85 5.63
CA LEU A 49 -1.30 7.11 4.43
C LEU A 49 -1.09 7.92 3.14
N GLY A 50 -1.45 9.20 3.15
CA GLY A 50 -1.32 10.07 1.99
C GLY A 50 0.13 10.41 1.65
N ILE A 51 0.93 10.79 2.65
CA ILE A 51 2.30 11.24 2.43
C ILE A 51 3.27 10.06 2.34
N ALA A 52 3.28 9.18 3.35
CA ALA A 52 4.27 8.10 3.42
C ALA A 52 3.88 6.93 2.51
N CYS A 53 2.68 6.38 2.69
CA CYS A 53 2.26 5.17 1.97
C CYS A 53 1.92 5.42 0.49
N SER A 54 1.60 6.66 0.11
CA SER A 54 1.30 7.00 -1.28
C SER A 54 2.39 7.89 -1.87
N GLY A 55 2.51 9.14 -1.43
CA GLY A 55 3.45 10.11 -2.02
C GLY A 55 4.89 9.61 -2.11
N LEU A 56 5.50 9.30 -0.97
CA LEU A 56 6.89 8.82 -0.90
C LEU A 56 7.05 7.43 -1.51
N ALA A 57 6.13 6.50 -1.23
CA ALA A 57 6.18 5.14 -1.76
C ALA A 57 6.18 5.14 -3.31
N TYR A 58 5.32 5.93 -3.94
CA TYR A 58 5.31 6.03 -5.40
C TYR A 58 6.59 6.69 -5.93
N ILE A 59 7.16 7.68 -5.24
CA ILE A 59 8.44 8.28 -5.67
C ILE A 59 9.51 7.19 -5.72
N PHE A 60 9.66 6.41 -4.65
CA PHE A 60 10.62 5.32 -4.60
C PHE A 60 10.31 4.22 -5.62
N TRP A 61 9.05 3.92 -5.87
CA TRP A 61 8.64 2.94 -6.88
C TRP A 61 9.09 3.36 -8.29
N TYR A 62 8.78 4.59 -8.71
CA TYR A 62 9.19 5.06 -10.04
C TYR A 62 10.70 5.28 -10.15
N GLN A 63 11.38 5.63 -9.05
CA GLN A 63 12.84 5.65 -9.00
C GLN A 63 13.44 4.24 -9.11
N ALA A 64 12.85 3.22 -8.50
CA ALA A 64 13.30 1.85 -8.68
C ALA A 64 13.10 1.41 -10.13
N LEU A 65 11.95 1.70 -10.72
CA LEU A 65 11.65 1.36 -12.11
C LEU A 65 12.54 2.06 -13.14
N SER A 66 13.21 3.16 -12.79
CA SER A 66 14.19 3.80 -13.67
C SER A 66 15.57 3.12 -13.65
N VAL A 67 15.81 2.24 -12.67
CA VAL A 67 17.10 1.55 -12.46
C VAL A 67 16.98 0.03 -12.66
N ILE A 68 15.83 -0.56 -12.35
CA ILE A 68 15.55 -1.99 -12.47
C ILE A 68 14.24 -2.26 -13.22
N ASP A 69 14.16 -3.40 -13.89
CA ASP A 69 12.95 -3.81 -14.60
C ASP A 69 11.78 -4.05 -13.64
N ALA A 70 10.55 -3.80 -14.13
CA ALA A 70 9.32 -3.98 -13.36
C ALA A 70 9.16 -5.38 -12.77
N THR A 71 9.63 -6.43 -13.47
CA THR A 71 9.62 -7.80 -12.95
C THR A 71 10.53 -7.95 -11.73
N GLN A 72 11.73 -7.37 -11.77
CA GLN A 72 12.67 -7.41 -10.65
C GLN A 72 12.17 -6.56 -9.47
N ALA A 73 11.64 -5.36 -9.75
CA ALA A 73 10.99 -4.51 -8.74
C ALA A 73 9.81 -5.23 -8.07
N GLY A 74 9.01 -5.98 -8.83
CA GLY A 74 7.89 -6.76 -8.32
C GLY A 74 8.29 -7.86 -7.35
N VAL A 75 9.49 -8.44 -7.47
CA VAL A 75 10.00 -9.44 -6.50
C VAL A 75 10.19 -8.82 -5.12
N PHE A 76 10.57 -7.54 -5.02
CA PHE A 76 10.72 -6.86 -3.74
C PHE A 76 9.39 -6.63 -3.00
N LEU A 77 8.27 -6.58 -3.72
CA LEU A 77 6.95 -6.49 -3.09
C LEU A 77 6.61 -7.73 -2.26
N TYR A 78 7.25 -8.88 -2.51
CA TYR A 78 7.10 -10.05 -1.65
C TYR A 78 7.69 -9.87 -0.25
N PHE A 79 8.56 -8.88 -0.04
CA PHE A 79 9.07 -8.52 1.29
C PHE A 79 8.16 -7.57 2.05
N GLU A 80 7.29 -6.82 1.36
CA GLU A 80 6.31 -5.90 1.97
C GLU A 80 5.55 -6.54 3.14
N PRO A 81 4.91 -7.73 3.03
CA PRO A 81 4.18 -8.33 4.15
C PRO A 81 5.07 -8.63 5.36
N ILE A 82 6.34 -8.99 5.15
CA ILE A 82 7.29 -9.27 6.24
C ILE A 82 7.59 -7.97 6.98
N VAL A 83 7.95 -6.92 6.24
CA VAL A 83 8.25 -5.60 6.79
C VAL A 83 7.01 -5.04 7.51
N THR A 84 5.83 -5.16 6.91
CA THR A 84 4.56 -4.72 7.48
C THR A 84 4.29 -5.42 8.81
N VAL A 85 4.43 -6.74 8.93
CA VAL A 85 4.22 -7.45 10.20
C VAL A 85 5.25 -7.03 11.26
N LEU A 86 6.52 -6.93 10.86
CA LEU A 86 7.61 -6.54 11.77
C LEU A 86 7.46 -5.12 12.32
N LEU A 87 6.90 -4.20 11.52
CA LEU A 87 6.64 -2.83 11.93
C LEU A 87 5.29 -2.67 12.64
N ALA A 88 4.23 -3.32 12.14
CA ALA A 88 2.88 -3.17 12.68
C ALA A 88 2.76 -3.68 14.12
N TRP A 89 3.38 -4.81 14.45
CA TRP A 89 3.32 -5.37 15.81
C TRP A 89 3.85 -4.38 16.88
N PRO A 90 5.08 -3.85 16.81
CA PRO A 90 5.57 -2.91 17.81
C PRO A 90 4.91 -1.52 17.72
N ILE A 91 4.52 -1.06 16.52
CA ILE A 91 3.99 0.31 16.33
C ILE A 91 2.51 0.42 16.73
N LEU A 92 1.68 -0.55 16.37
CA LEU A 92 0.24 -0.52 16.71
C LEU A 92 -0.04 -1.15 18.08
N GLY A 93 0.93 -1.86 18.68
CA GLY A 93 0.78 -2.50 19.99
C GLY A 93 -0.26 -3.63 20.00
N GLU A 94 -0.71 -4.09 18.84
CA GLU A 94 -1.70 -5.15 18.73
C GLU A 94 -1.09 -6.49 19.13
N LYS A 95 -1.79 -7.25 19.97
CA LYS A 95 -1.42 -8.64 20.25
C LYS A 95 -1.63 -9.43 18.97
N MET A 96 -0.54 -9.96 18.44
CA MET A 96 -0.56 -10.77 17.22
C MET A 96 -1.51 -11.95 17.43
N SER A 97 -2.71 -11.85 16.86
CA SER A 97 -3.73 -12.88 17.01
C SER A 97 -3.30 -14.13 16.25
N LEU A 98 -3.75 -15.31 16.70
CA LEU A 98 -3.52 -16.56 15.97
C LEU A 98 -3.95 -16.45 14.49
N GLY A 99 -5.03 -15.73 14.20
CA GLY A 99 -5.47 -15.44 12.83
C GLY A 99 -4.47 -14.59 12.04
N GLY A 100 -3.91 -13.53 12.64
CA GLY A 100 -2.87 -12.70 12.01
C GLY A 100 -1.59 -13.49 11.73
N ILE A 101 -1.19 -14.39 12.64
CA ILE A 101 -0.04 -15.27 12.47
C ILE A 101 -0.28 -16.26 11.32
N ILE A 102 -1.46 -16.89 11.27
CA ILE A 102 -1.83 -17.82 10.19
C ILE A 102 -1.89 -17.10 8.84
N GLY A 103 -2.46 -15.89 8.79
CA GLY A 103 -2.49 -15.05 7.60
C GLY A 103 -1.09 -14.67 7.11
N GLY A 104 -0.22 -14.21 8.01
CA GLY A 104 1.18 -13.90 7.71
C GLY A 104 1.97 -15.11 7.19
N MET A 105 1.80 -16.28 7.83
CA MET A 105 2.40 -17.53 7.35
C MET A 105 1.85 -17.94 5.97
N GLY A 106 0.56 -17.74 5.70
CA GLY A 106 -0.04 -18.00 4.40
C GLY A 106 0.58 -17.16 3.28
N ILE A 107 0.84 -15.87 3.55
CA ILE A 107 1.53 -15.00 2.59
C ILE A 107 2.97 -15.48 2.35
N LEU A 108 3.72 -15.78 3.42
CA LEU A 108 5.09 -16.32 3.30
C LEU A 108 5.14 -17.63 2.51
N LEU A 109 4.20 -18.55 2.75
CA LEU A 109 4.07 -19.80 2.01
C LEU A 109 3.78 -19.56 0.53
N ARG A 110 2.95 -18.56 0.21
CA ARG A 110 2.66 -18.18 -1.18
C ARG A 110 3.89 -17.64 -1.89
N VAL A 111 4.64 -16.75 -1.25
CA VAL A 111 5.92 -16.24 -1.78
C VAL A 111 6.88 -17.40 -2.06
N TRP A 112 7.02 -18.31 -1.09
CA TRP A 112 7.87 -19.49 -1.23
C TRP A 112 7.45 -20.41 -2.38
N ALA A 113 6.14 -20.63 -2.54
CA ALA A 113 5.60 -21.47 -3.61
C ALA A 113 5.82 -20.86 -5.00
N VAL A 114 5.61 -19.54 -5.15
CA VAL A 114 5.86 -18.83 -6.41
C VAL A 114 7.35 -18.86 -6.77
N ASN A 115 8.23 -18.63 -5.80
CA ASN A 115 9.68 -18.64 -6.03
C ASN A 115 10.21 -20.04 -6.41
N ARG A 116 9.51 -21.12 -6.04
CA ARG A 116 9.89 -22.50 -6.42
C ARG A 116 9.40 -22.93 -7.81
N GLY A 117 8.42 -22.24 -8.40
CA GLY A 117 7.90 -22.55 -9.74
C GLY A 117 8.77 -22.07 -10.90
N TRP A 118 9.95 -21.51 -10.63
CA TRP A 118 10.93 -21.00 -11.60
C TRP A 118 12.23 -21.84 -11.67
N ASN A 119 12.24 -23.05 -11.12
CA ASN A 119 13.29 -24.06 -11.35
C ASN A 119 12.74 -25.20 -12.21
#